data_AF-A0A0X3BL37-F1
#
_entry.id   AF-A0A0X3BL37-F1
#
_cell.length_a   1.000
_cell.length_b   1.000
_cell.length_c   1.000
_cell.angle_alpha   90.00
_cell.angle_beta   90.00
_cell.angle_gamma   90.00
#
_symmetry.space_group_name_H-M   'P 1'
#
loop_
_entity.id
_entity.type
_entity.pdbx_description
1 polymer ?
#
loop_
_entity_poly.entity_id
_entity_poly.type
_entity_poly.pdbx_seq_one_letter_code
_entity_poly.pdbx_strand_id
1 'polypeptide(L)'
;MGAMASGDLFNFTLFVSLVGITNVGIVAAVKSRHVLNAAYEYGIVAMVATLPLFGGAALVLGTTGTLSVPALAAGGYAVPLVAKILLGLGVVGEGMAPFYAAKAEMFRAPGAPYVIMCSLSSLLIFLRVVEIVITI
;
A
#
# COMPACT_ATOMS: atom_id res chain seq x y z
N MET A 1 -7.49 2.98 8.29
CA MET A 1 -8.94 2.71 8.29
C MET A 1 -9.61 3.05 6.95
N GLY A 2 -9.38 4.23 6.36
CA GLY A 2 -9.96 4.59 5.05
C GLY A 2 -9.75 3.54 3.94
N ALA A 3 -8.52 2.99 3.82
CA ALA A 3 -8.23 1.91 2.87
C ALA A 3 -9.09 0.64 3.07
N MET A 4 -9.45 0.32 4.31
CA MET A 4 -10.26 -0.87 4.62
C MET A 4 -11.74 -0.67 4.30
N ALA A 5 -12.24 0.54 4.52
CA ALA A 5 -13.64 0.89 4.29
C ALA A 5 -13.93 1.26 2.83
N SER A 6 -12.90 1.50 2.02
CA SER A 6 -13.08 1.87 0.62
C SER A 6 -13.73 0.74 -0.17
N GLY A 7 -14.85 1.07 -0.83
CA GLY A 7 -15.50 0.23 -1.85
C GLY A 7 -15.03 0.56 -3.28
N ASP A 8 -14.04 1.45 -3.43
CA ASP A 8 -13.53 1.88 -4.73
C ASP A 8 -12.00 1.72 -4.79
N LEU A 9 -11.50 1.28 -5.95
CA LEU A 9 -10.08 1.02 -6.20
C LEU A 9 -9.22 2.28 -6.15
N PHE A 10 -9.70 3.43 -6.64
CA PHE A 10 -8.94 4.68 -6.61
C PHE A 10 -8.82 5.22 -5.18
N ASN A 11 -9.91 5.18 -4.43
CA ASN A 11 -9.87 5.56 -3.02
C ASN A 11 -8.98 4.60 -2.22
N PHE A 12 -9.02 3.30 -2.54
CA PHE A 12 -8.09 2.33 -1.95
C PHE A 12 -6.63 2.70 -2.24
N THR A 13 -6.25 2.94 -3.50
CA THR A 13 -4.87 3.27 -3.87
C THR A 13 -4.40 4.57 -3.22
N LEU A 14 -5.26 5.60 -3.20
CA LEU A 14 -4.99 6.86 -2.50
C LEU A 14 -4.72 6.67 -1.01
N PHE A 15 -5.57 5.91 -0.31
CA PHE A 15 -5.39 5.69 1.12
C PHE A 15 -4.15 4.85 1.43
N VAL A 16 -3.80 3.90 0.57
CA VAL A 16 -2.56 3.12 0.72
C VAL A 16 -1.34 4.02 0.59
N SER A 17 -1.27 4.86 -0.45
CA SER A 17 -0.15 5.78 -0.63
C SER A 17 -0.08 6.87 0.45
N LEU A 18 -1.24 7.33 0.96
CA LEU A 18 -1.27 8.21 2.12
C LEU A 18 -0.63 7.54 3.34
N VAL A 19 -0.91 6.25 3.58
CA VAL A 19 -0.27 5.49 4.66
C VAL A 19 1.24 5.42 4.45
N GLY A 20 1.71 5.13 3.24
CA GLY A 20 3.14 5.14 2.90
C GLY A 20 3.82 6.47 3.25
N ILE A 21 3.24 7.60 2.82
CA ILE A 21 3.75 8.95 3.11
C ILE A 21 3.75 9.25 4.61
N THR A 22 2.65 8.94 5.31
CA THR A 22 2.57 9.18 6.75
C THR A 22 3.57 8.35 7.54
N ASN A 23 3.85 7.11 7.11
CA ASN A 23 4.87 6.27 7.74
C ASN A 23 6.27 6.90 7.62
N VAL A 24 6.63 7.43 6.44
CA VAL A 24 7.88 8.18 6.26
C VAL A 24 7.92 9.39 7.17
N GLY A 25 6.84 10.19 7.21
CA GLY A 25 6.75 11.41 8.01
C GLY A 25 6.89 11.17 9.52
N ILE A 26 6.28 10.09 10.04
CA ILE A 26 6.40 9.70 11.45
C ILE A 26 7.86 9.37 11.79
N VAL A 27 8.54 8.63 10.91
CA VAL A 27 9.92 8.19 11.17
C VAL A 27 10.93 9.33 10.95
N ALA A 28 10.62 10.26 10.06
CA ALA A 28 11.41 11.48 9.87
C ALA A 28 11.47 12.38 11.12
N ALA A 29 10.55 12.21 12.08
CA ALA A 29 10.58 12.94 13.35
C ALA A 29 11.68 12.44 14.32
N VAL A 30 12.31 11.28 14.04
CA VAL A 30 13.35 10.71 14.90
C VAL A 30 14.70 11.39 14.65
N LYS A 31 15.36 11.84 15.73
CA LYS A 31 16.68 12.50 15.68
C LYS A 31 17.85 11.50 15.59
N SER A 32 17.76 10.50 14.71
CA SER A 32 18.81 9.50 14.49
C SER A 32 19.15 9.39 13.02
N ARG A 33 20.43 9.58 12.67
CA ARG A 33 20.90 9.54 11.28
C ARG A 33 20.68 8.18 10.62
N HIS A 34 20.84 7.10 11.37
CA HIS A 34 20.60 5.73 10.88
C HIS A 34 19.14 5.53 10.48
N VAL A 35 18.23 5.99 11.32
CA VAL A 35 16.77 5.87 11.12
C VAL A 35 16.31 6.75 9.96
N LEU A 36 16.86 7.96 9.84
CA LEU A 36 16.58 8.85 8.71
C LEU A 36 17.06 8.28 7.37
N ASN A 37 18.21 7.59 7.35
CA ASN A 37 18.69 6.94 6.13
C ASN A 37 17.76 5.78 5.72
N ALA A 38 17.33 4.95 6.68
CA ALA A 38 16.36 3.89 6.43
C ALA A 38 15.00 4.43 5.95
N ALA A 39 14.54 5.57 6.51
CA ALA A 39 13.32 6.23 6.07
C ALA A 39 13.42 6.80 4.65
N TYR A 40 14.59 7.31 4.26
CA TYR A 40 14.85 7.78 2.90
C TYR A 40 14.80 6.64 1.88
N GLU A 41 15.48 5.53 2.17
CA GLU A 41 15.45 4.32 1.32
C GLU A 41 14.03 3.76 1.20
N TYR A 42 13.31 3.65 2.32
CA TYR A 42 11.90 3.27 2.33
C TYR A 42 11.04 4.23 1.49
N GLY A 43 11.25 5.54 1.63
CA GLY A 43 10.51 6.56 0.90
C GLY A 43 10.69 6.47 -0.61
N ILE A 44 11.93 6.21 -1.10
CA ILE A 44 12.17 5.98 -2.53
C ILE A 44 11.37 4.78 -3.02
N VAL A 45 11.41 3.68 -2.28
CA VAL A 45 10.74 2.46 -2.72
C VAL A 45 9.22 2.61 -2.68
N ALA A 46 8.68 3.26 -1.65
CA ALA A 46 7.27 3.62 -1.57
C ALA A 46 6.84 4.47 -2.77
N MET A 47 7.62 5.51 -3.14
CA MET A 47 7.34 6.34 -4.32
C MET A 47 7.34 5.53 -5.61
N VAL A 48 8.31 4.64 -5.83
CA VAL A 48 8.34 3.79 -7.03
C VAL A 48 7.17 2.82 -7.03
N ALA A 49 6.75 2.30 -5.87
CA ALA A 49 5.64 1.37 -5.72
C ALA A 49 4.26 2.01 -5.98
N THR A 50 4.12 3.33 -5.86
CA THR A 50 2.90 4.03 -6.28
C THR A 50 2.61 3.84 -7.78
N LEU A 51 3.64 3.69 -8.63
CA LEU A 51 3.47 3.52 -10.07
C LEU A 51 2.69 2.25 -10.43
N PRO A 52 3.10 1.03 -10.00
CA PRO A 52 2.28 -0.16 -10.22
C PRO A 52 0.95 -0.10 -9.48
N LEU A 53 0.87 0.54 -8.30
CA LEU A 53 -0.39 0.67 -7.56
C LEU A 53 -1.46 1.44 -8.37
N PHE A 54 -1.15 2.67 -8.77
CA PHE A 54 -2.06 3.49 -9.58
C PHE A 54 -2.17 2.98 -11.03
N GLY A 55 -1.10 2.42 -11.58
CA GLY A 55 -1.11 1.79 -12.90
C GLY A 55 -2.05 0.60 -12.97
N GLY A 56 -2.09 -0.24 -11.93
CA GLY A 56 -3.05 -1.33 -11.79
C GLY A 56 -4.50 -0.83 -11.81
N ALA A 57 -4.82 0.17 -10.98
CA ALA A 57 -6.15 0.78 -10.96
C ALA A 57 -6.52 1.44 -12.29
N ALA A 58 -5.59 2.16 -12.92
CA ALA A 58 -5.82 2.78 -14.24
C ALA A 58 -6.12 1.73 -15.32
N LEU A 59 -5.44 0.58 -15.31
CA LEU A 59 -5.73 -0.52 -16.22
C LEU A 59 -7.11 -1.14 -15.97
N VAL A 60 -7.54 -1.26 -14.71
CA VAL A 60 -8.91 -1.70 -14.39
C VAL A 60 -9.90 -0.70 -15.00
N LEU A 61 -9.79 0.59 -14.71
CA LEU A 61 -10.67 1.62 -15.27
C LEU A 61 -10.67 1.61 -16.80
N GLY A 62 -9.51 1.49 -17.43
CA GLY A 62 -9.39 1.49 -18.89
C GLY A 62 -10.02 0.28 -19.57
N THR A 63 -10.16 -0.85 -18.86
CA THR A 63 -10.71 -2.10 -19.42
C THR A 63 -12.15 -2.36 -19.04
N THR A 64 -12.59 -1.91 -17.86
CA THR A 64 -13.93 -2.17 -17.33
C THR A 64 -14.83 -0.93 -17.32
N GLY A 65 -14.26 0.28 -17.41
CA GLY A 65 -14.98 1.55 -17.28
C GLY A 65 -15.42 1.89 -15.86
N THR A 66 -15.07 1.09 -14.86
CA THR A 66 -15.46 1.31 -13.45
C THR A 66 -14.36 0.90 -12.47
N LEU A 67 -14.31 1.59 -11.33
CA LEU A 67 -13.38 1.32 -10.22
C LEU A 67 -14.09 0.84 -8.95
N SER A 68 -15.43 0.77 -8.99
CA SER A 68 -16.24 0.30 -7.87
C SER A 68 -16.05 -1.20 -7.66
N VAL A 69 -15.49 -1.58 -6.52
CA VAL A 69 -15.22 -2.98 -6.15
C VAL A 69 -16.51 -3.80 -6.12
N PRO A 70 -17.64 -3.35 -5.52
CA PRO A 70 -18.90 -4.10 -5.58
C PRO A 70 -19.43 -4.30 -7.01
N ALA A 71 -19.26 -3.32 -7.90
CA ALA A 71 -19.70 -3.43 -9.29
C ALA A 71 -18.84 -4.44 -10.08
N LEU A 72 -17.53 -4.44 -9.84
CA LEU A 72 -16.60 -5.42 -10.42
C LEU A 72 -16.88 -6.84 -9.87
N ALA A 73 -17.21 -6.95 -8.58
CA ALA A 73 -17.54 -8.20 -7.90
C ALA A 73 -18.86 -8.83 -8.36
N ALA A 74 -19.83 -7.99 -8.78
CA ALA A 74 -21.13 -8.45 -9.28
C ALA A 74 -21.03 -9.24 -10.60
N GLY A 75 -19.85 -9.25 -11.23
CA GLY A 75 -19.58 -10.00 -12.45
C GLY A 75 -19.89 -9.21 -13.74
N GLY A 76 -19.46 -9.75 -14.87
CA GLY A 76 -19.66 -9.16 -16.20
C GLY A 76 -18.50 -8.31 -16.72
N TYR A 77 -17.43 -8.13 -15.92
CA TYR A 77 -16.20 -7.43 -16.33
C TYR A 77 -15.02 -8.40 -16.36
N ALA A 78 -14.17 -8.27 -17.39
CA ALA A 78 -12.94 -9.03 -17.50
C ALA A 78 -11.76 -8.20 -16.98
N VAL A 79 -11.51 -8.24 -15.67
CA VAL A 79 -10.36 -7.54 -15.06
C VAL A 79 -9.05 -8.24 -15.48
N PRO A 80 -8.11 -7.55 -16.16
CA PRO A 80 -6.86 -8.15 -16.60
C PRO A 80 -6.02 -8.67 -15.43
N LEU A 81 -5.44 -9.86 -15.56
CA LEU A 81 -4.55 -10.43 -14.54
C LEU A 81 -3.36 -9.50 -14.24
N VAL A 82 -2.82 -8.82 -15.26
CA VAL A 82 -1.73 -7.84 -15.11
C VAL A 82 -2.13 -6.69 -14.18
N ALA A 83 -3.37 -6.20 -14.26
CA ALA A 83 -3.85 -5.15 -13.38
C ALA A 83 -3.90 -5.61 -11.91
N LYS A 84 -4.34 -6.84 -11.66
CA LYS A 84 -4.36 -7.47 -10.33
C LYS A 84 -2.95 -7.64 -9.75
N ILE A 85 -2.00 -8.09 -10.56
CA ILE A 85 -0.59 -8.24 -10.17
C ILE A 85 0.01 -6.88 -9.81
N LEU A 86 -0.25 -5.85 -10.62
CA LEU A 86 0.25 -4.49 -10.37
C LEU A 86 -0.31 -3.88 -9.08
N LEU A 87 -1.61 -4.09 -8.79
CA LEU A 87 -2.20 -3.70 -7.50
C LEU A 87 -1.49 -4.38 -6.33
N GLY A 88 -1.26 -5.70 -6.42
CA GLY A 88 -0.54 -6.45 -5.39
C GLY A 88 0.91 -5.98 -5.22
N LEU A 89 1.65 -5.80 -6.32
CA LEU A 89 3.03 -5.31 -6.31
C LEU A 89 3.14 -3.91 -5.72
N GLY A 90 2.21 -3.02 -6.03
CA GLY A 90 2.16 -1.68 -5.47
C GLY A 90 1.98 -1.69 -3.95
N VAL A 91 1.07 -2.52 -3.44
CA VAL A 91 0.85 -2.67 -1.99
C VAL A 91 2.07 -3.26 -1.29
N VAL A 92 2.71 -4.28 -1.88
CA VAL A 92 3.95 -4.86 -1.33
C VAL A 92 5.07 -3.83 -1.33
N GLY A 93 5.22 -3.07 -2.40
CA GLY A 93 6.26 -2.04 -2.55
C GLY A 93 6.10 -0.85 -1.59
N GLU A 94 4.87 -0.50 -1.20
CA GLU A 94 4.58 0.51 -0.15
C GLU A 94 5.00 0.03 1.28
N GLY A 95 5.63 -1.13 1.39
CA GLY A 95 6.19 -1.62 2.66
C GLY A 95 5.19 -2.28 3.59
N MET A 96 4.15 -2.84 2.98
CA MET A 96 3.20 -3.73 3.64
C MET A 96 3.83 -5.13 3.71
N ALA A 97 3.78 -5.75 4.88
CA ALA A 97 4.48 -7.00 5.23
C ALA A 97 4.37 -8.11 4.15
N PRO A 98 5.35 -9.04 4.04
CA PRO A 98 6.37 -9.36 5.06
C PRO A 98 7.84 -9.02 4.74
N PHE A 99 8.17 -8.23 3.70
CA PHE A 99 9.54 -8.25 3.14
C PHE A 99 10.42 -6.99 3.31
N TYR A 100 10.18 -6.07 4.26
CA TYR A 100 11.03 -4.86 4.37
C TYR A 100 12.05 -4.88 5.52
N ALA A 101 13.32 -5.08 5.15
CA ALA A 101 14.49 -4.89 6.02
C ALA A 101 14.63 -3.43 6.50
N ALA A 102 14.32 -2.44 5.65
CA ALA A 102 14.33 -1.03 6.06
C ALA A 102 13.31 -0.74 7.18
N LYS A 103 12.12 -1.35 7.09
CA LYS A 103 11.11 -1.26 8.15
C LYS A 103 11.59 -1.95 9.43
N ALA A 104 12.27 -3.10 9.33
CA ALA A 104 12.89 -3.80 10.46
C ALA A 104 13.96 -2.95 11.19
N GLU A 105 14.76 -2.19 10.44
CA GLU A 105 15.74 -1.27 11.01
C GLU A 105 15.08 -0.06 11.70
N MET A 106 13.92 0.39 11.21
CA MET A 106 13.10 1.41 11.89
C MET A 106 12.53 0.90 13.24
N PHE A 107 12.23 -0.40 13.36
CA PHE A 107 11.77 -1.02 14.63
C PHE A 107 12.88 -1.13 15.69
N ARG A 108 14.15 -1.20 15.27
CA ARG A 108 15.30 -1.39 16.17
C ARG A 108 15.75 -0.11 16.88
N ALA A 109 15.21 1.04 16.51
CA ALA A 109 15.59 2.33 17.08
C ALA A 109 15.03 2.55 18.50
N PRO A 110 15.82 3.04 19.48
CA PRO A 110 15.34 3.39 20.81
C PRO A 110 14.28 4.51 20.73
N GLY A 111 13.11 4.32 21.34
CA GLY A 111 11.99 5.28 21.27
C GLY A 111 10.88 4.91 20.27
N ALA A 112 10.79 3.63 19.87
CA ALA A 112 9.85 3.09 18.88
C ALA A 112 8.47 2.58 19.38
N PRO A 113 7.78 3.11 20.43
CA PRO A 113 6.39 2.71 20.71
C PRO A 113 5.42 2.93 19.52
N TYR A 114 5.76 3.83 18.59
CA TYR A 114 4.93 4.16 17.43
C TYR A 114 4.97 3.12 16.30
N VAL A 115 5.96 2.23 16.27
CA VAL A 115 6.17 1.33 15.13
C VAL A 115 5.21 0.11 15.20
N ILE A 116 4.68 -0.22 16.38
CA ILE A 116 3.58 -1.20 16.55
C ILE A 116 2.32 -0.73 15.81
N MET A 117 2.06 0.58 15.73
CA MET A 117 0.93 1.15 14.95
C MET A 117 1.14 1.02 13.42
N CYS A 118 2.38 1.15 12.94
CA CYS A 118 2.73 0.92 11.53
C CYS A 118 2.62 -0.57 11.12
N SER A 119 2.68 -1.49 12.09
CA SER A 119 2.54 -2.94 11.88
C SER A 119 1.07 -3.33 11.64
N LEU A 120 0.15 -2.93 12.53
CA LEU A 120 -1.28 -3.27 12.43
C LEU A 120 -1.93 -2.74 11.16
N SER A 121 -1.67 -1.48 10.83
CA SER A 121 -2.17 -0.87 9.59
C SER A 121 -1.69 -1.65 8.37
N SER A 122 -0.49 -2.22 8.44
CA SER A 122 0.11 -2.89 7.29
C SER A 122 -0.40 -4.27 6.97
N LEU A 123 -0.75 -5.03 8.01
CA LEU A 123 -1.35 -6.34 7.85
C LEU A 123 -2.78 -6.23 7.31
N LEU A 124 -3.54 -5.24 7.77
CA LEU A 124 -4.90 -5.00 7.30
C LEU A 124 -4.95 -4.62 5.82
N ILE A 125 -4.06 -3.74 5.36
CA ILE A 125 -3.97 -3.34 3.95
C ILE A 125 -3.58 -4.53 3.06
N PHE A 126 -2.64 -5.37 3.52
CA PHE A 126 -2.28 -6.59 2.80
C PHE A 126 -3.47 -7.54 2.67
N LEU A 127 -4.21 -7.78 3.75
CA LEU A 127 -5.42 -8.60 3.72
C LEU A 127 -6.45 -8.02 2.73
N ARG A 128 -6.63 -6.70 2.74
CA ARG A 128 -7.58 -6.01 1.86
C ARG A 128 -7.21 -6.10 0.39
N VAL A 129 -5.93 -5.96 0.03
CA VAL A 129 -5.55 -6.11 -1.39
C VAL A 129 -5.76 -7.54 -1.87
N VAL A 130 -5.48 -8.53 -1.03
CA VAL A 130 -5.74 -9.94 -1.36
C VAL A 130 -7.23 -10.19 -1.56
N GLU A 131 -8.07 -9.69 -0.64
CA GLU A 131 -9.53 -9.76 -0.78
C GLU A 131 -10.00 -9.12 -2.09
N ILE A 132 -9.55 -7.91 -2.40
CA ILE A 132 -9.91 -7.21 -3.64
C ILE A 132 -9.50 -8.01 -4.86
N VAL A 133 -8.25 -8.50 -4.92
CA VAL A 133 -7.69 -9.26 -6.05
C VAL A 133 -8.41 -10.59 -6.31
N ILE A 134 -8.94 -11.23 -5.26
CA ILE A 134 -9.73 -12.46 -5.38
C ILE A 134 -11.17 -12.16 -5.81
N THR A 135 -11.71 -11.01 -5.39
CA THR A 135 -13.12 -10.65 -5.57
C THR A 135 -13.43 -10.09 -6.96
N ILE A 136 -12.57 -9.22 -7.49
CA ILE A 136 -12.64 -8.70 -8.87
C ILE A 136 -11.79 -9.59 -9.76
#